data_AF-A0A6I5CNK4-F1
#
_entry.id   AF-A0A6I5CNK4-F1
#
_cell.length_a   1.000
_cell.length_b   1.000
_cell.length_c   1.000
_cell.angle_alpha   90.00
_cell.angle_beta   90.00
_cell.angle_gamma   90.00
#
_symmetry.space_group_name_H-M   'P 1'
#
loop_
_entity.id
_entity.type
_entity.pdbx_description
1 polymer ?
#
loop_
_entity_poly.entity_id
_entity_poly.type
_entity_poly.pdbx_seq_one_letter_code
_entity_poly.pdbx_strand_id
1 'polypeptide(L)'
;RRAARLADAADAARAAEESAVRLKDADGRLAEAAFRAGFETPRAASDALLDDAAHRDLQHRLDTWHAEEAAVRAVLAETDTVAAAGQPPA
;
A
#
# COMPACT_ATOMS: atom_id res chain seq x y z
N ARG A 1 -1.37 -27.55 -9.57
CA ARG A 1 -0.14 -27.20 -8.82
C ARG A 1 0.48 -25.90 -9.33
N ARG A 2 1.23 -25.90 -10.46
CA ARG A 2 1.88 -24.68 -10.99
C ARG A 2 0.91 -23.62 -11.51
N ALA A 3 -0.17 -24.04 -12.19
CA ALA A 3 -1.20 -23.13 -12.69
C ALA A 3 -1.99 -22.42 -11.57
N ALA A 4 -2.26 -23.11 -10.45
CA ALA A 4 -2.95 -22.53 -9.30
C ALA A 4 -2.12 -21.40 -8.67
N ARG A 5 -0.82 -21.64 -8.46
CA ARG A 5 0.11 -20.62 -7.96
C ARG A 5 0.22 -19.37 -8.83
N LEU A 6 0.18 -19.57 -10.14
CA LEU A 6 0.22 -18.45 -11.08
C LEU A 6 -1.08 -17.65 -11.06
N ALA A 7 -2.23 -18.32 -10.84
CA ALA A 7 -3.51 -17.64 -10.64
C ALA A 7 -3.50 -16.83 -9.35
N ASP A 8 -3.05 -17.42 -8.23
CA ASP A 8 -2.96 -16.73 -6.94
C ASP A 8 -2.03 -15.51 -7.00
N ALA A 9 -0.88 -15.63 -7.67
CA ALA A 9 0.04 -14.53 -7.87
C ALA A 9 -0.54 -13.42 -8.77
N ALA A 10 -1.30 -13.79 -9.81
CA ALA A 10 -1.97 -12.82 -10.68
C ALA A 10 -3.09 -12.07 -9.95
N ASP A 11 -3.83 -12.74 -9.08
CA ASP A 11 -4.89 -12.13 -8.30
C ASP A 11 -4.32 -11.20 -7.21
N ALA A 12 -3.21 -11.60 -6.57
CA ALA A 12 -2.48 -10.72 -5.64
C ALA A 12 -1.94 -9.47 -6.36
N ALA A 13 -1.36 -9.63 -7.55
CA ALA A 13 -0.88 -8.50 -8.36
C ALA A 13 -2.03 -7.56 -8.76
N ARG A 14 -3.20 -8.11 -9.12
CA ARG A 14 -4.38 -7.30 -9.45
C ARG A 14 -4.91 -6.55 -8.22
N ALA A 15 -4.97 -7.20 -7.06
CA ALA A 15 -5.38 -6.56 -5.81
C ALA A 15 -4.43 -5.42 -5.38
N ALA A 16 -3.12 -5.59 -5.61
CA ALA A 16 -2.14 -4.55 -5.36
C ALA A 16 -2.34 -3.35 -6.31
N GLU A 17 -2.53 -3.60 -7.61
CA GLU A 17 -2.80 -2.56 -8.59
C GLU A 17 -4.09 -1.78 -8.28
N GLU A 18 -5.17 -2.50 -7.96
CA GLU A 18 -6.43 -1.86 -7.54
C GLU A 18 -6.26 -0.99 -6.29
N SER A 19 -5.43 -1.43 -5.35
CA SER A 19 -5.13 -0.66 -4.13
C SER A 19 -4.31 0.58 -4.45
N ALA A 20 -3.33 0.49 -5.36
CA ALA A 20 -2.54 1.63 -5.82
C ALA A 20 -3.41 2.67 -6.54
N VAL A 21 -4.36 2.24 -7.37
CA VAL A 21 -5.33 3.13 -8.03
C VAL A 21 -6.20 3.84 -6.98
N ARG A 22 -6.75 3.09 -6.01
CA ARG A 22 -7.58 3.67 -4.94
C ARG A 22 -6.79 4.67 -4.08
N LEU A 23 -5.51 4.40 -3.82
CA LEU A 23 -4.63 5.31 -3.10
C LEU A 23 -4.44 6.62 -3.87
N LYS A 24 -4.13 6.53 -5.17
CA LYS A 24 -3.99 7.71 -6.03
C LYS A 24 -5.27 8.55 -6.08
N ASP A 25 -6.43 7.90 -6.16
CA ASP A 25 -7.72 8.59 -6.14
C ASP A 25 -8.03 9.22 -4.77
N ALA A 26 -7.61 8.59 -3.68
CA ALA A 26 -7.71 9.18 -2.34
C ALA A 26 -6.80 10.41 -2.20
N ASP A 27 -5.55 10.32 -2.68
CA ASP A 27 -4.61 11.44 -2.68
C ASP A 27 -5.10 12.61 -3.53
N GLY A 28 -5.68 12.34 -4.70
CA GLY A 28 -6.30 13.35 -5.53
C GLY A 28 -7.46 14.08 -4.83
N ARG A 29 -8.34 13.33 -4.15
CA ARG A 29 -9.43 13.91 -3.36
C ARG A 29 -8.92 14.71 -2.16
N LEU A 30 -7.84 14.28 -1.53
CA LEU A 30 -7.18 15.01 -0.43
C LEU A 30 -6.59 16.34 -0.94
N ALA A 31 -5.91 16.32 -2.09
CA ALA A 31 -5.43 17.52 -2.77
C ALA A 31 -6.56 18.50 -3.06
N GLU A 32 -7.64 18.02 -3.69
CA GLU A 32 -8.79 18.86 -4.00
C GLU A 32 -9.43 19.47 -2.74
N ALA A 33 -9.56 18.68 -1.67
CA ALA A 33 -10.11 19.17 -0.39
C ALA A 33 -9.20 20.23 0.26
N ALA A 34 -7.89 20.04 0.24
CA ALA A 34 -6.92 21.00 0.78
C ALA A 34 -6.97 22.33 0.02
N PHE A 35 -6.98 22.28 -1.32
CA PHE A 35 -7.13 23.48 -2.14
C PHE A 35 -8.47 24.18 -1.90
N ARG A 36 -9.58 23.43 -1.77
CA ARG A 36 -10.89 24.01 -1.45
C ARG A 36 -10.92 24.67 -0.07
N ALA A 37 -10.13 24.18 0.88
CA ALA A 37 -9.95 24.78 2.19
C ALA A 37 -8.95 25.96 2.19
N GLY A 38 -8.37 26.32 1.05
CA GLY A 38 -7.46 27.46 0.90
C GLY A 38 -5.99 27.17 1.19
N PHE A 39 -5.61 25.89 1.34
CA PHE A 39 -4.22 25.50 1.52
C PHE A 39 -3.54 25.29 0.17
N GLU A 40 -2.27 25.68 0.08
CA GLU A 40 -1.46 25.50 -1.13
C GLU A 40 -1.06 24.03 -1.35
N THR A 41 -1.06 23.21 -0.29
CA THR A 41 -0.79 21.77 -0.38
C THR A 41 -1.59 20.99 0.68
N PRO A 42 -1.87 19.70 0.44
CA PRO A 42 -2.34 18.76 1.47
C PRO A 42 -1.50 18.70 2.73
N ARG A 43 -0.17 18.80 2.57
CA ARG A 43 0.78 18.80 3.69
C ARG A 43 0.57 20.03 4.56
N ALA A 44 0.43 21.22 3.97
CA ALA A 44 0.12 22.44 4.72
C ALA A 44 -1.23 22.35 5.48
N ALA A 45 -2.25 21.71 4.91
CA ALA A 45 -3.52 21.47 5.60
C ALA A 45 -3.35 20.48 6.77
N SER A 46 -2.52 19.46 6.58
CA SER A 46 -2.24 18.46 7.62
C SER A 46 -1.42 19.07 8.75
N ASP A 47 -0.39 19.85 8.46
CA ASP A 47 0.46 20.52 9.45
C ASP A 47 -0.32 21.58 10.26
N ALA A 48 -1.39 22.13 9.68
CA ALA A 48 -2.30 23.02 10.39
C ALA A 48 -3.24 22.29 11.37
N LEU A 49 -3.50 20.98 11.15
CA LEU A 49 -4.39 20.15 11.97
C LEU A 49 -3.63 19.22 12.93
N LEU A 50 -2.46 18.74 12.51
CA LEU A 50 -1.57 17.82 13.19
C LEU A 50 -0.28 18.57 13.46
N ASP A 51 0.09 18.71 14.73
CA ASP A 51 1.42 19.20 15.06
C ASP A 51 2.50 18.31 14.43
N ASP A 52 3.72 18.87 14.31
CA ASP A 52 4.89 18.21 13.74
C ASP A 52 5.16 16.81 14.32
N ALA A 53 4.79 16.57 15.58
CA ALA A 53 4.98 15.28 16.23
C ALA A 53 3.95 14.25 15.74
N ALA A 54 2.69 14.64 15.62
CA ALA A 54 1.62 13.81 15.09
C ALA A 54 1.80 13.49 13.59
N HIS A 55 2.36 14.43 12.80
CA HIS A 55 2.73 14.16 11.42
C HIS A 55 3.82 13.08 11.32
N ARG A 56 4.87 13.20 12.15
CA ARG A 56 5.98 12.23 12.16
C ARG A 56 5.53 10.84 12.59
N ASP A 57 4.62 10.74 13.56
CA ASP A 57 4.06 9.44 13.97
C ASP A 57 3.26 8.78 12.83
N LEU A 58 2.43 9.55 12.13
CA LEU A 58 1.67 9.04 10.98
C LEU A 58 2.60 8.59 9.84
N GLN A 59 3.63 9.38 9.53
CA GLN A 59 4.64 9.03 8.53
C GLN A 59 5.35 7.73 8.92
N HIS A 60 5.73 7.59 10.19
CA HIS A 60 6.42 6.39 10.67
C HIS A 60 5.54 5.14 10.56
N ARG A 61 4.23 5.27 10.76
CA ARG A 61 3.27 4.18 10.57
C ARG A 61 3.11 3.79 9.11
N LEU A 62 3.08 4.77 8.19
CA LEU A 62 3.07 4.52 6.74
C LEU A 62 4.34 3.81 6.29
N ASP A 63 5.51 4.26 6.77
CA ASP A 63 6.80 3.67 6.42
C ASP A 63 6.90 2.22 6.93
N THR A 64 6.43 1.94 8.15
CA THR A 64 6.34 0.56 8.68
C THR A 64 5.45 -0.31 7.81
N TRP A 65 4.27 0.18 7.43
CA TRP A 65 3.34 -0.58 6.60
C TRP A 65 3.93 -0.86 5.19
N HIS A 66 4.58 0.13 4.57
CA HIS A 66 5.28 -0.09 3.30
C HIS A 66 6.43 -1.08 3.41
N ALA A 67 7.17 -1.08 4.53
CA ALA A 67 8.22 -2.05 4.78
C ALA A 67 7.66 -3.47 4.96
N GLU A 68 6.54 -3.61 5.67
CA GLU A 68 5.82 -4.88 5.79
C GLU A 68 5.32 -5.37 4.43
N GLU A 69 4.76 -4.49 3.60
CA GLU A 69 4.33 -4.82 2.24
C GLU A 69 5.51 -5.28 1.37
N ALA A 70 6.64 -4.57 1.43
CA ALA A 70 7.86 -4.93 0.71
C ALA A 70 8.43 -6.28 1.19
N ALA A 71 8.37 -6.55 2.49
CA ALA A 71 8.79 -7.82 3.07
C ALA A 71 7.87 -8.96 2.62
N VAL A 72 6.56 -8.76 2.62
CA VAL A 72 5.58 -9.72 2.09
C VAL A 72 5.85 -9.99 0.61
N ARG A 73 6.13 -8.94 -0.18
CA ARG A 73 6.47 -9.07 -1.60
C ARG A 73 7.76 -9.86 -1.79
N ALA A 74 8.77 -9.65 -0.96
CA ALA A 74 10.03 -10.40 -0.99
C ALA A 74 9.78 -11.89 -0.66
N VAL A 75 9.03 -12.17 0.39
CA VAL A 75 8.67 -13.54 0.80
C VAL A 75 7.85 -14.26 -0.28
N LEU A 76 6.92 -13.57 -0.95
CA LEU A 76 6.15 -14.14 -2.06
C LEU A 76 6.98 -14.34 -3.34
N ALA A 77 8.10 -13.65 -3.48
CA ALA A 77 9.05 -13.85 -4.58
C ALA A 77 10.07 -14.97 -4.31
N GLU A 78 10.18 -15.47 -3.07
CA GLU A 78 11.08 -16.57 -2.74
C GLU A 78 10.69 -17.87 -3.46
N THR A 79 11.70 -18.61 -3.92
CA THR A 79 11.47 -19.80 -4.76
C THR A 79 10.75 -20.91 -3.99
N ASP A 80 10.94 -20.99 -2.67
CA ASP A 80 10.34 -22.00 -1.81
C ASP A 80 8.87 -21.71 -1.48
N THR A 81 8.46 -20.44 -1.30
CA THR A 81 7.04 -20.06 -1.16
C THR A 81 6.29 -20.29 -2.49
N VAL A 82 6.95 -19.99 -3.62
CA VAL A 82 6.48 -20.36 -4.97
C VAL A 82 6.51 -21.88 -5.19
N ALA A 83 7.34 -22.64 -4.49
CA ALA A 83 7.36 -24.11 -4.54
C ALA A 83 6.33 -24.76 -3.61
N ALA A 84 5.88 -24.05 -2.56
CA ALA A 84 4.89 -24.50 -1.58
C ALA A 84 3.44 -24.21 -2.02
N ALA A 85 3.14 -23.01 -2.54
CA ALA A 85 1.78 -22.49 -2.83
C ALA A 85 0.93 -23.28 -3.85
N GLY A 86 1.44 -24.41 -4.30
CA GLY A 86 0.82 -25.24 -5.32
C GLY A 86 1.22 -26.66 -5.14
N GLN A 87 1.50 -27.09 -3.92
CA GLN A 87 1.11 -28.42 -3.51
C GLN A 87 -0.43 -28.39 -3.28
N PRO A 88 -1.21 -29.45 -3.57
CA PRO A 88 -2.58 -29.55 -3.12
C PRO A 88 -2.57 -29.52 -1.59
N PRO A 89 -3.65 -28.98 -1.00
CA PRO A 89 -3.84 -29.01 0.44
C PRO A 89 -3.87 -30.47 0.93
N ALA A 90 -3.35 -30.66 2.14
CA ALA A 90 -3.26 -31.97 2.80
C ALA A 90 -4.65 -32.56 3.12
#